data_AF-A0A3B0YY16-F1
#
_entry.id   AF-A0A3B0YY16-F1
#
_cell.length_a   1.000
_cell.length_b   1.000
_cell.length_c   1.000
_cell.angle_alpha   90.00
_cell.angle_beta   90.00
_cell.angle_gamma   90.00
#
_symmetry.space_group_name_H-M   'P 1'
#
loop_
_entity.id
_entity.type
_entity.pdbx_description
1 polymer ?
#
loop_
_entity_poly.entity_id
_entity_poly.type
_entity_poly.pdbx_seq_one_letter_code
_entity_poly.pdbx_strand_id
1 'polypeptide(L)'
;MTQQHVLEIYEPYDYSGQNPVTAEGIAVIPGPTRESYYLLQISSPFEFEHETVEQFVILPHYTGDKIDRAVSSTCTVNIARVPSGIDLSNKTILAFEDFLRWGVGKISLSNGH
;
A
#
# COMPACT_ATOMS: atom_id res chain seq x y z
N MET A 1 -10.64 -4.84 14.36
CA MET A 1 -9.98 -5.98 13.71
C MET A 1 -9.31 -5.45 12.48
N THR A 2 -8.00 -5.60 12.38
CA THR A 2 -7.22 -5.24 11.19
C THR A 2 -7.55 -6.20 10.05
N GLN A 3 -7.63 -5.70 8.82
CA GLN A 3 -7.99 -6.51 7.65
C GLN A 3 -6.73 -7.04 6.98
N GLN A 4 -6.74 -8.33 6.65
CA GLN A 4 -5.64 -8.97 5.92
C GLN A 4 -5.90 -8.87 4.43
N HIS A 5 -4.85 -8.58 3.68
CA HIS A 5 -4.89 -8.32 2.25
C HIS A 5 -3.81 -9.11 1.52
N VAL A 6 -4.09 -9.36 0.25
CA VAL A 6 -3.13 -9.84 -0.74
C VAL A 6 -2.95 -8.72 -1.76
N LEU A 7 -1.72 -8.24 -1.93
CA LEU A 7 -1.33 -7.22 -2.89
C LEU A 7 -0.50 -7.87 -4.00
N GLU A 8 -1.10 -7.98 -5.19
CA GLU A 8 -0.38 -8.36 -6.41
C GLU A 8 0.24 -7.12 -7.03
N ILE A 9 1.54 -7.17 -7.32
CA ILE A 9 2.27 -6.06 -7.97
C ILE A 9 2.35 -6.35 -9.47
N TYR A 10 1.90 -5.40 -10.29
CA TYR A 10 1.89 -5.50 -11.76
C TYR A 10 2.98 -4.64 -12.39
N GLU A 11 3.23 -3.47 -11.80
CA GLU A 11 4.29 -2.54 -12.18
C GLU A 11 5.07 -2.12 -10.92
N PRO A 12 6.39 -1.91 -11.01
CA PRO A 12 7.19 -1.99 -12.23
C PRO A 12 7.40 -3.45 -12.70
N TYR A 13 7.51 -3.67 -14.01
CA TYR A 13 7.54 -5.01 -14.62
C TYR A 13 8.80 -5.83 -14.29
N ASP A 14 9.85 -5.18 -13.82
CA ASP A 14 11.11 -5.77 -13.38
C ASP A 14 11.11 -6.13 -11.88
N TYR A 15 9.98 -5.93 -11.18
CA TYR A 15 9.82 -6.38 -9.81
C TYR A 15 10.01 -7.89 -9.70
N SER A 16 11.01 -8.31 -8.94
CA SER A 16 11.39 -9.72 -8.72
C SER A 16 11.28 -10.16 -7.27
N GLY A 17 10.69 -9.32 -6.40
CA GLY A 17 10.40 -9.67 -5.01
C GLY A 17 9.21 -10.62 -4.88
N GLN A 18 8.82 -10.90 -3.63
CA GLN A 18 7.67 -11.75 -3.34
C GLN A 18 6.40 -11.17 -3.99
N ASN A 19 5.71 -11.96 -4.81
CA ASN A 19 4.45 -11.59 -5.43
C ASN A 19 3.51 -12.81 -5.47
N PRO A 20 2.31 -12.76 -4.87
CA PRO A 20 1.74 -11.62 -4.17
C PRO A 20 2.34 -11.37 -2.78
N VAL A 21 2.23 -10.12 -2.33
CA VAL A 21 2.62 -9.67 -0.98
C VAL A 21 1.43 -9.79 -0.04
N THR A 22 1.61 -10.46 1.09
CA THR A 22 0.63 -10.43 2.19
C THR A 22 0.81 -9.15 3.00
N ALA A 23 -0.29 -8.48 3.32
CA ALA A 23 -0.25 -7.22 4.07
C ALA A 23 -1.43 -7.06 5.03
N GLU A 24 -1.19 -6.36 6.13
CA GLU A 24 -2.19 -5.96 7.10
C GLU A 24 -2.58 -4.50 6.90
N GLY A 25 -3.88 -4.22 6.85
CA GLY A 25 -4.41 -2.87 6.81
C GLY A 25 -4.34 -2.18 8.17
N ILE A 26 -3.63 -1.06 8.23
CA ILE A 26 -3.36 -0.31 9.46
C ILE A 26 -4.34 0.85 9.63
N ALA A 27 -4.40 1.77 8.66
CA ALA A 27 -5.21 2.98 8.75
C ALA A 27 -5.51 3.56 7.37
N VAL A 28 -6.62 4.30 7.27
CA VAL A 28 -6.85 5.24 6.17
C VAL A 28 -6.37 6.61 6.61
N ILE A 29 -5.40 7.17 5.89
CA ILE A 29 -4.75 8.43 6.23
C ILE A 29 -5.04 9.46 5.12
N PRO A 30 -5.54 10.66 5.46
CA PRO A 30 -5.65 11.76 4.51
C PRO A 30 -4.30 12.06 3.85
N GLY A 31 -4.32 12.20 2.53
CA GLY A 31 -3.14 12.53 1.74
C GLY A 31 -2.77 14.01 1.80
N PRO A 32 -1.65 14.40 1.15
CA PRO A 32 -1.27 15.80 0.98
C PRO A 32 -2.21 16.57 0.03
N THR A 33 -3.04 15.84 -0.72
CA THR A 33 -4.08 16.36 -1.63
C THR A 33 -5.47 16.08 -1.03
N ARG A 34 -6.50 15.97 -1.87
CA ARG A 34 -7.85 15.58 -1.43
C ARG A 34 -8.04 14.07 -1.32
N GLU A 35 -7.06 13.28 -1.77
CA GLU A 35 -7.14 11.82 -1.78
C GLU A 35 -6.81 11.26 -0.39
N SER A 36 -7.41 10.12 -0.05
CA SER A 36 -7.03 9.35 1.14
C SER A 36 -6.27 8.11 0.72
N TYR A 37 -5.30 7.72 1.53
CA TYR A 37 -4.43 6.58 1.30
C TYR A 37 -4.73 5.50 2.32
N TYR A 38 -4.56 4.25 1.93
CA TYR A 38 -4.67 3.11 2.83
C TYR A 38 -3.26 2.62 3.15
N LEU A 39 -2.89 2.70 4.42
CA LEU A 39 -1.62 2.26 4.95
C LEU A 39 -1.65 0.75 5.17
N LEU A 40 -0.67 0.07 4.60
CA LEU A 40 -0.47 -1.36 4.69
C LEU A 40 0.88 -1.66 5.34
N GLN A 41 0.89 -2.56 6.31
CA GLN A 41 2.10 -3.20 6.84
C GLN A 41 2.30 -4.54 6.12
N ILE A 42 3.43 -4.75 5.45
CA ILE A 42 3.65 -6.02 4.76
C ILE A 42 4.21 -7.08 5.70
N SER A 43 3.79 -8.33 5.54
CA SER A 43 4.16 -9.42 6.46
C SER A 43 5.61 -9.88 6.29
N SER A 44 6.22 -9.61 5.13
CA SER A 44 7.60 -10.00 4.82
C SER A 44 8.32 -8.83 4.14
N PRO A 45 9.05 -8.00 4.91
CA PRO A 45 9.85 -6.91 4.37
C PRO A 45 10.85 -7.37 3.30
N PHE A 46 11.17 -6.49 2.35
CA PHE A 46 12.15 -6.78 1.30
C PHE A 46 13.01 -5.56 0.98
N GLU A 47 14.19 -5.81 0.41
CA GLU A 47 15.12 -4.77 -0.03
C GLU A 47 14.79 -4.30 -1.44
N PHE A 48 14.73 -2.98 -1.63
CA PHE A 48 14.57 -2.33 -2.94
C PHE A 48 15.39 -1.05 -2.97
N GLU A 49 16.25 -0.87 -3.98
CA GLU A 49 17.10 0.33 -4.11
C GLU A 49 17.92 0.69 -2.85
N HIS A 50 18.41 -0.32 -2.12
CA HIS A 50 19.12 -0.17 -0.84
C HIS A 50 18.26 0.34 0.34
N GLU A 51 16.94 0.26 0.20
CA GLU A 51 15.98 0.55 1.26
C GLU A 51 15.20 -0.72 1.66
N THR A 52 15.05 -0.94 2.97
CA THR A 52 14.10 -1.93 3.48
C THR A 52 12.69 -1.38 3.38
N VAL A 53 11.83 -2.06 2.61
CA VAL A 53 10.41 -1.74 2.45
C VAL A 53 9.60 -2.55 3.45
N GLU A 54 8.94 -1.87 4.39
CA GLU A 54 8.09 -2.49 5.42
C GLU A 54 6.63 -2.06 5.32
N GLN A 55 6.38 -0.88 4.76
CA GLN A 55 5.04 -0.31 4.61
C GLN A 55 4.80 0.18 3.19
N PHE A 56 3.54 0.06 2.77
CA PHE A 56 3.03 0.70 1.57
C PHE A 56 1.91 1.67 1.95
N VAL A 57 1.80 2.75 1.20
CA VAL A 57 0.54 3.49 1.09
C VAL A 57 -0.01 3.27 -0.30
N ILE A 58 -1.29 2.92 -0.37
CA ILE A 58 -1.97 2.65 -1.62
C ILE A 58 -3.19 3.55 -1.78
N LEU A 59 -3.61 3.76 -3.03
CA LEU A 59 -4.89 4.38 -3.35
C LEU A 59 -5.52 3.69 -4.56
N PRO A 60 -6.86 3.65 -4.69
CA PRO A 60 -7.50 3.18 -5.90
C PRO A 60 -6.95 3.86 -7.16
N HIS A 61 -6.71 3.07 -8.21
CA HIS A 61 -6.06 3.55 -9.42
C HIS A 61 -6.98 4.38 -10.31
N TYR A 62 -8.25 4.02 -10.41
CA TYR A 62 -9.20 4.66 -11.33
C TYR A 62 -9.86 5.90 -10.73
N THR A 63 -9.94 6.96 -11.53
CA THR A 63 -10.56 8.24 -11.13
C THR A 63 -11.98 8.04 -10.61
N GLY A 64 -12.26 8.61 -9.43
CA GLY A 64 -13.58 8.55 -8.79
C GLY A 64 -13.79 7.35 -7.87
N ASP A 65 -12.88 6.37 -7.88
CA ASP A 65 -12.91 5.30 -6.88
C ASP A 65 -12.61 5.86 -5.49
N LYS A 66 -13.41 5.42 -4.51
CA LYS A 66 -13.24 5.79 -3.09
C LYS A 66 -12.26 4.83 -2.42
N ILE A 67 -11.56 5.34 -1.40
CA ILE A 67 -10.60 4.55 -0.62
C ILE A 67 -11.23 3.29 0.00
N ASP A 68 -12.52 3.35 0.37
CA ASP A 68 -13.29 2.21 0.90
C ASP A 68 -13.24 0.97 -0.01
N ARG A 69 -13.06 1.18 -1.33
CA ARG A 69 -12.94 0.09 -2.30
C ARG A 69 -11.65 -0.71 -2.08
N ALA A 70 -10.53 -0.04 -1.82
CA ALA A 70 -9.26 -0.68 -1.51
C ALA A 70 -9.28 -1.36 -0.14
N VAL A 71 -10.06 -0.82 0.80
CA VAL A 71 -10.23 -1.39 2.14
C VAL A 71 -11.10 -2.65 2.12
N SER A 72 -12.19 -2.67 1.34
CA SER A 72 -13.26 -3.68 1.51
C SER A 72 -13.47 -4.61 0.32
N SER A 73 -12.75 -4.42 -0.79
CA SER A 73 -12.99 -5.17 -2.03
C SER A 73 -11.72 -5.34 -2.84
N THR A 74 -11.83 -6.15 -3.90
CA THR A 74 -10.77 -6.28 -4.88
C THR A 74 -10.78 -5.09 -5.84
N CYS A 75 -9.66 -4.39 -5.98
CA CYS A 75 -9.50 -3.32 -6.97
C CYS A 75 -8.03 -3.09 -7.36
N THR A 76 -7.84 -2.42 -8.50
CA THR A 76 -6.54 -1.94 -8.95
C THR A 76 -6.13 -0.72 -8.14
N VAL A 77 -4.88 -0.66 -7.71
CA VAL A 77 -4.35 0.39 -6.83
C VAL A 77 -3.02 0.93 -7.35
N ASN A 78 -2.79 2.22 -7.15
CA ASN A 78 -1.45 2.80 -7.18
C ASN A 78 -0.74 2.45 -5.88
N ILE A 79 0.53 2.09 -5.97
CA ILE A 79 1.38 1.66 -4.86
C ILE A 79 2.50 2.68 -4.67
N ALA A 80 2.67 3.14 -3.44
CA ALA A 80 3.83 3.92 -3.02
C ALA A 80 4.50 3.25 -1.81
N ARG A 81 5.83 3.23 -1.83
CA ARG A 81 6.68 2.73 -0.74
C ARG A 81 6.83 3.79 0.32
N VAL A 82 6.83 3.36 1.58
CA VAL A 82 7.29 4.20 2.69
C VAL A 82 8.82 4.08 2.76
N PRO A 83 9.58 5.19 2.87
CA PRO A 83 11.03 5.15 3.03
C PRO A 83 11.46 4.34 4.24
N SER A 84 12.65 3.74 4.17
CA SER A 84 13.17 2.89 5.24
C SER A 84 13.28 3.65 6.58
N GLY A 85 12.89 3.00 7.67
CA GLY A 85 12.95 3.57 9.03
C GLY A 85 11.84 4.57 9.36
N ILE A 86 10.89 4.80 8.45
CA ILE A 86 9.69 5.59 8.69
C ILE A 86 8.51 4.67 9.01
N ASP A 87 7.80 4.94 10.10
CA ASP A 87 6.53 4.29 10.44
C ASP A 87 5.39 5.31 10.41
N LEU A 88 4.41 5.07 9.54
CA LEU A 88 3.26 5.96 9.35
C LEU A 88 2.04 5.56 10.21
N SER A 89 2.13 4.53 11.05
CA SER A 89 0.98 3.97 11.80
C SER A 89 0.27 4.97 12.69
N ASN A 90 0.99 5.99 13.20
CA ASN A 90 0.44 7.03 14.06
C ASN A 90 0.21 8.37 13.33
N LYS A 91 0.41 8.40 12.00
CA LYS A 91 0.33 9.62 11.22
C LYS A 91 -1.12 9.99 10.94
N THR A 92 -1.47 11.26 11.15
CA THR A 92 -2.84 11.77 10.96
C THR A 92 -3.07 12.40 9.60
N ILE A 93 -2.00 12.81 8.90
CA ILE A 93 -2.03 13.36 7.53
C ILE A 93 -0.68 13.10 6.86
N LEU A 94 -0.70 12.66 5.61
CA LEU A 94 0.51 12.42 4.82
C LEU A 94 1.02 13.71 4.16
N ALA A 95 2.33 13.82 4.05
CA ALA A 95 3.06 14.78 3.22
C ALA A 95 3.67 14.06 2.00
N PHE A 96 4.06 14.82 0.97
CA PHE A 96 4.69 14.24 -0.23
C PHE A 96 6.03 13.55 0.05
N GLU A 97 6.70 13.92 1.14
CA GLU A 97 7.98 13.35 1.56
C GLU A 97 7.84 12.00 2.31
N ASP A 98 6.62 11.61 2.69
CA ASP A 98 6.38 10.40 3.46
C ASP A 98 6.40 9.12 2.63
N PHE A 99 6.31 9.24 1.31
CA PHE A 99 6.18 8.09 0.43
C PHE A 99 6.77 8.36 -0.95
N LEU A 100 7.24 7.28 -1.58
CA LEU A 100 7.78 7.27 -2.92
C LEU A 100 6.83 6.51 -3.83
N ARG A 101 6.24 7.20 -4.82
CA ARG A 101 5.41 6.55 -5.84
C ARG A 101 6.25 5.48 -6.52
N TRP A 102 5.69 4.28 -6.65
CA TRP A 102 6.48 3.13 -7.04
C TRP A 102 5.84 2.35 -8.18
N GLY A 103 4.56 2.03 -8.10
CA GLY A 103 3.98 1.08 -9.04
C GLY A 103 2.46 1.01 -9.03
N VAL A 104 1.97 -0.03 -9.68
CA VAL A 104 0.55 -0.34 -9.81
C VAL A 104 0.35 -1.82 -9.51
N GLY A 105 -0.78 -2.15 -8.90
CA GLY A 105 -1.11 -3.53 -8.58
C GLY A 105 -2.59 -3.72 -8.33
N LYS A 106 -2.94 -4.85 -7.72
CA LYS A 106 -4.29 -5.19 -7.29
C LYS A 106 -4.28 -5.61 -5.85
N ILE A 107 -5.11 -4.95 -5.04
CA ILE A 107 -5.39 -5.39 -3.68
C ILE A 107 -6.63 -6.27 -3.68
N SER A 108 -6.61 -7.34 -2.87
CA SER A 108 -7.77 -8.18 -2.56
C SER A 108 -7.81 -8.45 -1.06
N LEU A 109 -9.00 -8.77 -0.54
CA LEU A 109 -9.10 -9.32 0.81
C LEU A 109 -8.47 -10.71 0.85
N SER A 110 -7.65 -10.96 1.87
CA SER A 110 -7.18 -12.31 2.17
C SER A 110 -8.31 -13.04 2.89
N ASN A 111 -9.04 -13.90 2.19
CA ASN A 111 -9.98 -14.80 2.83
C ASN A 111 -9.17 -15.81 3.64
N GLY A 112 -9.13 -15.63 4.97
CA GLY A 112 -8.43 -16.54 5.87
C GLY A 112 -8.89 -17.98 5.62
N HIS A 113 -8.00 -18.78 5.04
CA HIS A 113 -8.09 -20.22 4.96
C HIS A 113 -6.75 -20.81 5.42
#